data_AF-A0A5C6BMY0-F1
#
_entry.id   AF-A0A5C6BMY0-F1
#
_cell.length_a   1.000
_cell.length_b   1.000
_cell.length_c   1.000
_cell.angle_alpha   90.00
_cell.angle_beta   90.00
_cell.angle_gamma   90.00
#
_symmetry.space_group_name_H-M   'P 1'
#
loop_
_entity.id
_entity.type
_entity.pdbx_description
1 polymer ?
#
loop_
_entity_poly.entity_id
_entity_poly.type
_entity_poly.pdbx_seq_one_letter_code
_entity_poly.pdbx_strand_id
1 'polypeptide(L)'
;MKRWLGIVVIAMAMQNGWSVSLATAQSLTLEYEAVEALPNFDIDGKPARIHTQGLFVTQRHYYVTGRLETPPRRALLLRFDRKDLKTVEFVDITPKQKNPADALRLDHPGGFDFDGREFWIPISASRPQSRTVVLRFPHQPDKRLSATVSKVAFTSDDHIGAIACDSLSRELYGANWDTKLVYRWRMDGRVVETIPRQELVSDDKTWAMAVQDWKGLDNHQILAGGIDKNRDRDPAISPAVVAILDIPKRTMIASARLPRPEGTELTLTREGLAIRGDQLFFLPGDLGQHARVFRYQWKIMAE
;
A
#
# COMPACT_ATOMS: atom_id res chain seq x y z
N MET A 1 24.60 14.73 -75.48
CA MET A 1 23.23 14.16 -75.40
C MET A 1 23.18 13.22 -74.21
N LYS A 2 22.17 13.41 -73.35
CA LYS A 2 21.95 12.74 -72.06
C LYS A 2 21.61 11.25 -72.24
N ARG A 3 22.17 10.37 -71.42
CA ARG A 3 21.47 9.17 -70.92
C ARG A 3 21.90 8.87 -69.47
N TRP A 4 20.92 8.94 -68.57
CA TRP A 4 20.95 8.51 -67.18
C TRP A 4 20.66 7.00 -67.12
N LEU A 5 21.43 6.23 -66.37
CA LEU A 5 20.99 4.96 -65.79
C LEU A 5 21.38 4.96 -64.30
N GLY A 6 20.37 4.89 -63.44
CA GLY A 6 20.51 4.81 -62.00
C GLY A 6 20.91 3.40 -61.56
N ILE A 7 21.83 3.32 -60.60
CA ILE A 7 22.15 2.10 -59.87
C ILE A 7 21.33 2.13 -58.58
N VAL A 8 20.41 1.18 -58.45
CA VAL A 8 19.71 0.91 -57.19
C VAL A 8 20.61 0.01 -56.35
N VAL A 9 21.00 0.51 -55.18
CA VAL A 9 21.66 -0.25 -54.12
C VAL A 9 20.59 -1.05 -53.39
N ILE A 10 20.65 -2.38 -53.47
CA ILE A 10 19.86 -3.26 -52.59
C ILE A 10 20.70 -3.49 -51.34
N ALA A 11 20.38 -2.77 -50.27
CA ALA A 11 20.88 -3.08 -48.93
C ALA A 11 20.10 -4.28 -48.38
N MET A 12 20.77 -5.42 -48.24
CA MET A 12 20.26 -6.56 -47.46
C MET A 12 20.28 -6.18 -45.97
N ALA A 13 19.11 -5.89 -45.40
CA ALA A 13 18.94 -5.83 -43.96
C ALA A 13 18.77 -7.25 -43.43
N MET A 14 19.75 -7.75 -42.69
CA MET A 14 19.60 -8.95 -41.87
C MET A 14 18.67 -8.63 -40.69
N GLN A 15 17.45 -9.16 -40.72
CA GLN A 15 16.54 -9.16 -39.58
C GLN A 15 17.02 -10.20 -38.55
N ASN A 16 17.77 -9.74 -37.55
CA ASN A 16 17.94 -10.50 -36.32
C ASN A 16 16.63 -10.39 -35.51
N GLY A 17 15.75 -11.37 -35.70
CA GLY A 17 14.51 -11.50 -34.95
C GLY A 17 14.77 -11.87 -33.49
N TRP A 18 14.88 -10.86 -32.63
CA TRP A 18 14.66 -11.03 -31.20
C TRP A 18 13.16 -10.81 -30.96
N SER A 19 12.38 -11.89 -30.91
CA SER A 19 11.03 -11.82 -30.37
C SER A 19 11.15 -11.62 -28.86
N VAL A 20 11.03 -10.38 -28.40
CA VAL A 20 10.75 -10.11 -26.98
C VAL A 20 9.31 -10.56 -26.76
N SER A 21 9.14 -11.75 -26.17
CA SER A 21 7.87 -12.11 -25.55
C SER A 21 7.64 -11.09 -24.44
N LEU A 22 6.63 -10.24 -24.61
CA LEU A 22 6.08 -9.46 -23.50
C LEU A 22 5.50 -10.50 -22.55
N ALA A 23 6.19 -10.75 -21.43
CA ALA A 23 5.65 -11.59 -20.38
C ALA A 23 4.40 -10.88 -19.86
N THR A 24 3.22 -11.37 -20.26
CA THR A 24 1.96 -10.87 -19.70
C THR A 24 1.93 -11.20 -18.22
N ALA A 25 1.54 -10.22 -17.39
CA ALA A 25 1.36 -10.46 -15.96
C ALA A 25 0.41 -11.64 -15.75
N GLN A 26 0.77 -12.54 -14.84
CA GLN A 26 -0.03 -13.71 -14.51
C GLN A 26 -1.35 -13.29 -13.85
N SER A 27 -2.36 -14.15 -13.93
CA SER A 27 -3.63 -13.88 -13.28
C SER A 27 -3.55 -14.27 -11.81
N LEU A 28 -3.89 -13.33 -10.91
CA LEU A 28 -4.09 -13.61 -9.50
C LEU A 28 -5.57 -13.98 -9.30
N THR A 29 -5.85 -15.14 -8.74
CA THR A 29 -7.22 -15.53 -8.38
C THR A 29 -7.49 -15.16 -6.92
N LEU A 30 -8.70 -14.66 -6.67
CA LEU A 30 -9.17 -14.30 -5.34
C LEU A 30 -10.52 -14.95 -5.08
N GLU A 31 -10.56 -15.87 -4.11
CA GLU A 31 -11.77 -16.58 -3.72
C GLU A 31 -12.27 -16.01 -2.40
N TYR A 32 -13.50 -15.48 -2.39
CA TYR A 32 -14.10 -14.94 -1.16
C TYR A 32 -14.26 -16.05 -0.12
N GLU A 33 -13.77 -15.79 1.09
CA GLU A 33 -13.95 -16.72 2.22
C GLU A 33 -15.01 -16.25 3.19
N ALA A 34 -14.87 -15.01 3.69
CA ALA A 34 -15.64 -14.55 4.83
C ALA A 34 -15.56 -13.03 5.01
N VAL A 35 -16.49 -12.52 5.80
CA VAL A 35 -16.50 -11.14 6.30
C VAL A 35 -16.66 -11.15 7.82
N GLU A 36 -15.95 -10.26 8.50
CA GLU A 36 -15.97 -10.12 9.95
C GLU A 36 -16.20 -8.65 10.31
N ALA A 37 -17.19 -8.38 11.18
CA ALA A 37 -17.44 -7.04 11.68
C ALA A 37 -16.44 -6.69 12.78
N LEU A 38 -15.86 -5.49 12.71
CA LEU A 38 -15.05 -4.94 13.79
C LEU A 38 -15.95 -4.12 14.73
N PRO A 39 -15.73 -4.19 16.05
CA PRO A 39 -16.51 -3.42 17.00
C PRO A 39 -16.29 -1.92 16.79
N ASN A 40 -17.31 -1.13 17.06
CA ASN A 40 -17.11 0.29 17.31
C ASN A 40 -16.32 0.47 18.62
N PHE A 41 -15.67 1.63 18.77
CA PHE A 41 -14.84 1.91 19.93
C PHE A 41 -15.03 3.35 20.38
N ASP A 42 -14.64 3.60 21.62
CA ASP A 42 -14.70 4.92 22.25
C ASP A 42 -13.30 5.41 22.60
N ILE A 43 -13.13 6.73 22.58
CA ILE A 43 -11.98 7.42 23.18
C ILE A 43 -12.54 8.32 24.28
N ASP A 44 -12.04 8.15 25.51
CA ASP A 44 -12.49 8.91 26.68
C ASP A 44 -14.01 8.85 26.90
N GLY A 45 -14.60 7.67 26.68
CA GLY A 45 -16.04 7.42 26.85
C GLY A 45 -16.94 8.02 25.77
N LYS A 46 -16.37 8.49 24.65
CA LYS A 46 -17.12 9.04 23.51
C LYS A 46 -16.89 8.21 22.24
N PRO A 47 -17.95 7.98 21.44
CA PRO A 47 -17.81 7.30 20.15
C PRO A 47 -16.75 7.96 19.28
N ALA A 48 -15.77 7.17 18.88
CA ALA A 48 -14.68 7.62 18.04
C ALA A 48 -14.86 7.12 16.60
N ARG A 49 -14.40 7.92 15.66
CA ARG A 49 -14.31 7.57 14.24
C ARG A 49 -12.92 7.84 13.77
N ILE A 50 -12.33 6.88 13.06
CA ILE A 50 -11.06 7.08 12.39
C ILE A 50 -11.21 6.81 10.91
N HIS A 51 -10.57 7.63 10.10
CA HIS A 51 -10.37 7.31 8.71
C HIS A 51 -9.27 6.24 8.61
N THR A 52 -9.65 5.05 8.18
CA THR A 52 -8.71 3.92 8.03
C THR A 52 -7.66 4.27 6.99
N GLN A 53 -6.42 3.79 7.17
CA GLN A 53 -5.32 4.05 6.26
C GLN A 53 -4.51 2.79 5.93
N GLY A 54 -4.30 1.91 6.91
CA GLY A 54 -3.55 0.68 6.71
C GLY A 54 -4.04 -0.45 7.60
N LEU A 55 -3.75 -1.68 7.18
CA LEU A 55 -4.11 -2.90 7.90
C LEU A 55 -2.89 -3.82 8.00
N PHE A 56 -2.70 -4.46 9.15
CA PHE A 56 -1.79 -5.59 9.30
C PHE A 56 -2.45 -6.69 10.14
N VAL A 57 -2.23 -7.96 9.77
CA VAL A 57 -2.93 -9.10 10.37
C VAL A 57 -1.90 -10.09 10.92
N THR A 58 -1.97 -10.35 12.21
CA THR A 58 -1.26 -11.48 12.85
C THR A 58 -2.24 -12.60 13.13
N GLN A 59 -1.76 -13.74 13.64
CA GLN A 59 -2.67 -14.81 14.09
C GLN A 59 -3.68 -14.33 15.16
N ARG A 60 -3.25 -13.44 16.06
CA ARG A 60 -4.04 -13.01 17.21
C ARG A 60 -4.70 -11.64 17.05
N HIS A 61 -4.10 -10.75 16.27
CA HIS A 61 -4.52 -9.34 16.25
C HIS A 61 -4.70 -8.78 14.85
N TYR A 62 -5.69 -7.91 14.70
CA TYR A 62 -5.72 -6.88 13.66
C TYR A 62 -5.01 -5.63 14.20
N TYR A 63 -4.16 -5.04 13.37
CA TYR A 63 -3.56 -3.73 13.59
C TYR A 63 -4.04 -2.78 12.50
N VAL A 64 -4.50 -1.60 12.89
CA VAL A 64 -5.06 -0.62 11.94
C VAL A 64 -4.44 0.74 12.20
N THR A 65 -3.88 1.37 11.18
CA THR A 65 -3.53 2.78 11.23
C THR A 65 -4.70 3.61 10.74
N GLY A 66 -4.93 4.77 11.36
CA GLY A 66 -5.95 5.69 10.91
C GLY A 66 -5.89 7.06 11.56
N ARG A 67 -6.53 8.04 10.90
CA ARG A 67 -6.63 9.41 11.41
C ARG A 67 -7.90 9.56 12.22
N LEU A 68 -7.79 10.04 13.46
CA LEU A 68 -8.95 10.46 14.25
C LEU A 68 -9.64 11.66 13.61
N GLU A 69 -10.94 11.52 13.32
CA GLU A 69 -11.72 12.57 12.66
C GLU A 69 -12.14 13.70 13.59
N THR A 70 -12.28 13.43 14.88
CA THR A 70 -12.62 14.45 15.88
C THR A 70 -11.41 15.35 16.16
N PRO A 71 -11.58 16.69 16.18
CA PRO A 71 -10.51 17.59 16.58
C PRO A 71 -10.09 17.41 18.05
N PRO A 72 -8.78 17.53 18.38
CA PRO A 72 -7.67 17.65 17.43
C PRO A 72 -7.43 16.33 16.69
N ARG A 73 -7.23 16.43 15.36
CA ARG A 73 -6.89 15.27 14.52
C ARG A 73 -5.56 14.68 14.97
N ARG A 74 -5.50 13.35 15.00
CA ARG A 74 -4.36 12.55 15.47
C ARG A 74 -4.15 11.34 14.59
N ALA A 75 -2.91 10.93 14.40
CA ALA A 75 -2.57 9.63 13.84
C ALA A 75 -2.65 8.58 14.95
N LEU A 76 -3.44 7.53 14.76
CA LEU A 76 -3.61 6.44 15.73
C LEU A 76 -3.15 5.11 15.13
N LEU A 77 -2.61 4.24 16.00
CA LEU A 77 -2.50 2.80 15.77
C LEU A 77 -3.49 2.10 16.70
N LEU A 78 -4.35 1.26 16.15
CA LEU A 78 -5.34 0.47 16.87
C LEU A 78 -4.99 -1.01 16.79
N ARG A 79 -5.40 -1.76 17.82
CA ARG A 79 -5.25 -3.21 17.91
C ARG A 79 -6.56 -3.84 18.37
N PHE A 80 -7.01 -4.85 17.63
CA PHE A 80 -8.17 -5.68 17.97
C PHE A 80 -7.71 -7.11 18.21
N ASP A 81 -8.13 -7.75 19.30
CA ASP A 81 -7.94 -9.20 19.48
C ASP A 81 -8.95 -9.96 18.61
N ARG A 82 -8.45 -10.77 17.68
CA ARG A 82 -9.26 -11.50 16.69
C ARG A 82 -10.06 -12.64 17.30
N LYS A 83 -9.74 -13.07 18.53
CA LYS A 83 -10.46 -14.16 19.20
C LYS A 83 -11.69 -13.64 19.93
N ASP A 84 -11.62 -12.46 20.56
CA ASP A 84 -12.73 -11.91 21.33
C ASP A 84 -13.48 -10.77 20.62
N LEU A 85 -12.80 -9.97 19.79
CA LEU A 85 -13.27 -8.71 19.19
C LEU A 85 -14.02 -7.78 20.16
N LYS A 86 -13.81 -7.92 21.47
CA LYS A 86 -14.38 -7.07 22.52
C LYS A 86 -13.39 -6.01 22.96
N THR A 87 -12.10 -6.33 22.88
CA THR A 87 -11.05 -5.45 23.35
C THR A 87 -10.43 -4.69 22.18
N VAL A 88 -10.56 -3.36 22.20
CA VAL A 88 -9.88 -2.44 21.28
C VAL A 88 -8.88 -1.63 22.07
N GLU A 89 -7.61 -1.75 21.72
CA GLU A 89 -6.55 -0.89 22.22
C GLU A 89 -6.16 0.13 21.15
N PHE A 90 -5.75 1.31 21.57
CA PHE A 90 -5.20 2.31 20.67
C PHE A 90 -4.05 3.05 21.32
N VAL A 91 -3.20 3.64 20.50
CA VAL A 91 -2.12 4.54 20.93
C VAL A 91 -2.03 5.70 19.95
N ASP A 92 -1.81 6.90 20.48
CA ASP A 92 -1.51 8.09 19.69
C ASP A 92 -0.08 8.01 19.18
N ILE A 93 0.07 7.91 17.86
CA ILE A 93 1.36 7.86 17.17
C ILE A 93 1.70 9.19 16.48
N THR A 94 0.91 10.25 16.71
CA THR A 94 1.16 11.58 16.15
C THR A 94 2.56 12.05 16.54
N PRO A 95 3.47 12.30 15.57
CA PRO A 95 4.80 12.79 15.88
C PRO A 95 4.73 14.11 16.64
N LYS A 96 5.44 14.18 17.77
CA LYS A 96 5.54 15.42 18.53
C LYS A 96 6.25 16.48 17.69
N GLN A 97 5.57 17.59 17.45
CA GLN A 97 6.19 18.76 16.83
C GLN A 97 7.14 19.41 17.83
N LYS A 98 8.33 19.84 17.35
CA LYS A 98 9.27 20.61 18.18
C LYS A 98 8.75 22.02 18.48
N ASN A 99 8.02 22.61 17.53
CA ASN A 99 7.42 23.91 17.66
C ASN A 99 5.90 23.82 17.46
N PRO A 100 5.07 24.15 18.48
CA PRO A 100 3.62 24.21 18.33
C PRO A 100 3.11 25.18 17.25
N ALA A 101 3.95 26.11 16.80
CA ALA A 101 3.66 27.00 15.68
C ALA A 101 3.87 26.36 14.29
N ASP A 102 4.44 25.15 14.21
CA ASP A 102 4.53 24.41 12.95
C ASP A 102 3.11 24.01 12.52
N ALA A 103 2.54 24.75 11.57
CA ALA A 103 1.20 24.51 11.04
C ALA A 103 1.03 23.12 10.37
N LEU A 104 2.13 22.40 10.14
CA LEU A 104 2.13 21.10 9.47
C LEU A 104 1.74 19.96 10.42
N ARG A 105 0.45 19.66 10.50
CA ARG A 105 -0.07 18.55 11.31
C ARG A 105 0.27 17.21 10.64
N LEU A 106 1.07 16.39 11.32
CA LEU A 106 1.41 15.03 10.92
C LEU A 106 0.35 14.07 11.47
N ASP A 107 -0.88 14.21 10.98
CA ASP A 107 -2.07 13.49 11.48
C ASP A 107 -2.55 12.38 10.53
N HIS A 108 -1.86 12.17 9.39
CA HIS A 108 -2.26 11.23 8.36
C HIS A 108 -1.30 10.05 8.31
N PRO A 109 -1.52 8.99 9.10
CA PRO A 109 -0.75 7.77 8.92
C PRO A 109 -1.10 7.15 7.56
N GLY A 110 -0.21 6.34 7.00
CA GLY A 110 -0.46 5.62 5.76
C GLY A 110 -0.60 4.11 5.97
N GLY A 111 -0.69 3.40 4.85
CA GLY A 111 -0.41 1.97 4.76
C GLY A 111 0.96 1.64 5.32
N PHE A 112 1.06 0.54 6.04
CA PHE A 112 2.24 0.19 6.84
C PHE A 112 2.52 -1.29 6.79
N ASP A 113 3.75 -1.67 7.13
CA ASP A 113 4.19 -3.06 7.05
C ASP A 113 5.15 -3.44 8.18
N PHE A 114 5.57 -4.69 8.23
CA PHE A 114 6.32 -5.29 9.32
C PHE A 114 7.61 -5.94 8.84
N ASP A 115 8.74 -5.62 9.47
CA ASP A 115 10.06 -6.20 9.12
C ASP A 115 10.41 -7.49 9.87
N GLY A 116 9.41 -8.14 10.49
CA GLY A 116 9.64 -9.27 11.41
C GLY A 116 9.87 -8.87 12.86
N ARG A 117 10.11 -7.57 13.16
CA ARG A 117 10.36 -7.07 14.52
C ARG A 117 9.55 -5.83 14.87
N GLU A 118 9.43 -4.87 13.96
CA GLU A 118 8.80 -3.58 14.18
C GLU A 118 7.92 -3.19 12.97
N PHE A 119 6.83 -2.49 13.23
CA PHE A 119 6.02 -1.88 12.17
C PHE A 119 6.69 -0.61 11.65
N TRP A 120 6.65 -0.43 10.35
CA TRP A 120 7.13 0.76 9.64
C TRP A 120 5.94 1.59 9.19
N ILE A 121 5.68 2.67 9.91
CA ILE A 121 4.45 3.46 9.77
C ILE A 121 4.81 4.85 9.22
N PRO A 122 4.45 5.19 7.98
CA PRO A 122 4.58 6.55 7.49
C PRO A 122 3.47 7.42 8.10
N ILE A 123 3.83 8.60 8.60
CA ILE A 123 2.89 9.62 9.06
C ILE A 123 3.19 10.92 8.36
N SER A 124 2.24 11.37 7.56
CA SER A 124 2.34 12.53 6.69
C SER A 124 1.39 13.64 7.13
N ALA A 125 1.55 14.81 6.55
CA ALA A 125 0.47 15.79 6.55
C ALA A 125 -0.57 15.43 5.49
N SER A 126 -1.84 15.75 5.77
CA SER A 126 -2.99 15.50 4.88
C SER A 126 -3.00 16.38 3.60
N ARG A 127 -1.88 16.45 2.85
CA ARG A 127 -1.75 17.13 1.55
C ARG A 127 -0.60 16.58 0.71
N PRO A 128 -0.67 16.63 -0.63
CA PRO A 128 0.45 16.30 -1.52
C PRO A 128 1.68 17.20 -1.28
N GLN A 129 2.87 16.74 -1.69
CA GLN A 129 4.14 17.49 -1.59
C GLN A 129 4.37 18.03 -0.16
N SER A 130 4.14 17.17 0.82
CA SER A 130 4.30 17.48 2.23
C SER A 130 5.47 16.70 2.83
N ARG A 131 5.52 16.59 4.15
CA ARG A 131 6.57 15.87 4.86
C ARG A 131 5.98 14.62 5.49
N THR A 132 6.74 13.54 5.47
CA THR A 132 6.47 12.30 6.21
C THR A 132 7.53 12.09 7.28
N VAL A 133 7.10 11.64 8.45
CA VAL A 133 7.93 10.98 9.45
C VAL A 133 7.64 9.48 9.38
N VAL A 134 8.67 8.65 9.20
CA VAL A 134 8.53 7.20 9.25
C VAL A 134 8.88 6.73 10.66
N LEU A 135 7.93 6.07 11.31
CA LEU A 135 8.10 5.49 12.64
C LEU A 135 8.45 4.01 12.54
N ARG A 136 9.30 3.56 13.46
CA ARG A 136 9.42 2.15 13.87
C ARG A 136 8.61 1.96 15.15
N PHE A 137 7.61 1.10 15.11
CA PHE A 137 6.78 0.75 16.26
C PHE A 137 7.02 -0.71 16.65
N PRO A 138 7.65 -1.01 17.79
CA PRO A 138 7.92 -2.39 18.21
C PRO A 138 6.65 -3.25 18.30
N HIS A 139 6.67 -4.45 17.71
CA HIS A 139 5.56 -5.39 17.85
C HIS A 139 5.71 -6.19 19.15
N GLN A 140 4.93 -5.82 20.17
CA GLN A 140 4.93 -6.48 21.49
C GLN A 140 3.50 -6.99 21.80
N PRO A 141 3.09 -8.14 21.24
CA PRO A 141 1.70 -8.60 21.30
C PRO A 141 1.20 -8.87 22.73
N ASP A 142 2.10 -9.21 23.65
CA ASP A 142 1.77 -9.51 25.05
C ASP A 142 1.80 -8.29 25.97
N LYS A 143 2.12 -7.10 25.43
CA LYS A 143 2.06 -5.84 26.18
C LYS A 143 0.93 -4.96 25.67
N ARG A 144 0.46 -4.06 26.54
CA ARG A 144 -0.49 -3.03 26.15
C ARG A 144 0.10 -2.15 25.06
N LEU A 145 -0.71 -1.80 24.07
CA LEU A 145 -0.26 -0.97 22.94
C LEU A 145 0.27 0.39 23.42
N SER A 146 -0.38 0.99 24.43
CA SER A 146 0.02 2.25 25.06
C SER A 146 1.32 2.20 25.86
N ALA A 147 1.83 1.01 26.20
CA ALA A 147 3.12 0.85 26.86
C ALA A 147 4.30 0.79 25.87
N THR A 148 4.01 0.76 24.57
CA THR A 148 5.03 0.66 23.53
C THR A 148 5.46 2.05 23.08
N VAL A 149 6.78 2.27 23.05
CA VAL A 149 7.38 3.52 22.58
C VAL A 149 7.86 3.35 21.15
N SER A 150 7.32 4.13 20.23
CA SER A 150 7.81 4.23 18.86
C SER A 150 9.09 5.06 18.78
N LYS A 151 9.83 4.88 17.69
CA LYS A 151 11.02 5.68 17.36
C LYS A 151 10.86 6.26 15.96
N VAL A 152 11.30 7.51 15.77
CA VAL A 152 11.48 8.05 14.43
C VAL A 152 12.66 7.31 13.78
N ALA A 153 12.42 6.68 12.63
CA ALA A 153 13.47 6.06 11.85
C ALA A 153 14.15 7.10 10.96
N PHE A 154 13.37 7.78 10.13
CA PHE A 154 13.82 8.84 9.23
C PHE A 154 12.65 9.75 8.84
N THR A 155 12.93 10.82 8.11
CA THR A 155 11.92 11.70 7.53
C THR A 155 12.09 11.79 6.02
N SER A 156 11.00 12.01 5.30
CA SER A 156 10.97 12.23 3.85
C SER A 156 10.26 13.55 3.56
N ASP A 157 10.79 14.34 2.63
CA ASP A 157 10.17 15.59 2.16
C ASP A 157 9.16 15.32 1.02
N ASP A 158 8.33 14.29 1.21
CA ASP A 158 7.17 13.98 0.36
C ASP A 158 6.04 13.39 1.23
N HIS A 159 4.81 13.38 0.70
CA HIS A 159 3.69 12.66 1.30
C HIS A 159 3.79 11.19 0.93
N ILE A 160 4.30 10.36 1.84
CA ILE A 160 4.33 8.90 1.68
C ILE A 160 3.05 8.30 2.29
N GLY A 161 2.23 7.69 1.44
CA GLY A 161 0.92 7.13 1.80
C GLY A 161 0.94 5.63 2.08
N ALA A 162 1.95 4.89 1.64
CA ALA A 162 2.11 3.47 1.95
C ALA A 162 3.59 3.07 2.00
N ILE A 163 3.95 2.13 2.86
CA ILE A 163 5.28 1.50 2.93
C ILE A 163 5.15 -0.02 2.96
N ALA A 164 6.04 -0.71 2.24
CA ALA A 164 6.31 -2.14 2.36
C ALA A 164 7.76 -2.39 2.79
N CYS A 165 7.97 -3.48 3.54
CA CYS A 165 9.28 -3.90 4.01
C CYS A 165 9.72 -5.17 3.30
N ASP A 166 10.94 -5.18 2.75
CA ASP A 166 11.58 -6.42 2.31
C ASP A 166 12.66 -6.78 3.34
N SER A 167 12.35 -7.80 4.14
CA SER A 167 13.20 -8.20 5.25
C SER A 167 14.47 -8.90 4.78
N LEU A 168 14.42 -9.53 3.61
CA LEU A 168 15.55 -10.25 3.03
C LEU A 168 16.56 -9.28 2.40
N SER A 169 16.11 -8.37 1.54
CA SER A 169 17.00 -7.39 0.90
C SER A 169 17.35 -6.20 1.79
N ARG A 170 16.65 -6.05 2.92
CA ARG A 170 16.77 -4.92 3.85
C ARG A 170 16.56 -3.58 3.14
N GLU A 171 15.51 -3.55 2.33
CA GLU A 171 15.01 -2.36 1.65
C GLU A 171 13.58 -2.04 2.13
N LEU A 172 13.21 -0.77 1.97
CA LEU A 172 11.85 -0.29 2.13
C LEU A 172 11.37 0.27 0.79
N TYR A 173 10.11 0.03 0.48
CA TYR A 173 9.42 0.57 -0.68
C TYR A 173 8.33 1.52 -0.21
N GLY A 174 8.30 2.76 -0.71
CA GLY A 174 7.28 3.74 -0.37
C GLY A 174 6.54 4.29 -1.58
N ALA A 175 5.22 4.38 -1.50
CA ALA A 175 4.41 5.09 -2.49
C ALA A 175 4.06 6.48 -1.99
N ASN A 176 4.28 7.51 -2.81
CA ASN A 176 3.77 8.84 -2.49
C ASN A 176 2.29 9.01 -2.89
N TRP A 177 1.75 10.21 -2.68
CA TRP A 177 0.35 10.55 -3.01
C TRP A 177 -0.04 10.14 -4.44
N ASP A 178 -1.08 9.30 -4.57
CA ASP A 178 -1.54 8.69 -5.84
C ASP A 178 -0.46 7.89 -6.60
N THR A 179 0.58 7.44 -5.88
CA THR A 179 1.71 6.67 -6.41
C THR A 179 2.36 7.37 -7.61
N LYS A 180 2.50 8.70 -7.56
CA LYS A 180 3.20 9.47 -8.60
C LYS A 180 4.67 9.09 -8.67
N LEU A 181 5.28 8.83 -7.51
CA LEU A 181 6.63 8.34 -7.32
C LEU A 181 6.61 7.14 -6.38
N VAL A 182 7.46 6.17 -6.68
CA VAL A 182 7.84 5.08 -5.78
C VAL A 182 9.26 5.34 -5.31
N TYR A 183 9.47 5.25 -4.00
CA TYR A 183 10.79 5.38 -3.38
C TYR A 183 11.31 4.00 -3.00
N ARG A 184 12.59 3.79 -3.25
CA ARG A 184 13.36 2.69 -2.69
C ARG A 184 14.32 3.25 -1.67
N TRP A 185 14.23 2.79 -0.43
CA TRP A 185 15.14 3.17 0.64
C TRP A 185 15.92 1.97 1.17
N ARG A 186 17.09 2.25 1.74
CA ARG A 186 17.67 1.37 2.76
C ARG A 186 16.88 1.52 4.06
N MET A 187 17.02 0.56 4.98
CA MET A 187 16.34 0.61 6.29
C MET A 187 16.69 1.85 7.15
N ASP A 188 17.76 2.58 6.84
CA ASP A 188 18.12 3.82 7.52
C ASP A 188 17.48 5.08 6.89
N GLY A 189 16.66 4.92 5.85
CA GLY A 189 16.00 6.01 5.13
C GLY A 189 16.81 6.60 3.99
N ARG A 190 18.03 6.12 3.73
CA ARG A 190 18.79 6.58 2.56
C ARG A 190 18.12 6.13 1.28
N VAL A 191 17.77 7.11 0.43
CA VAL A 191 17.19 6.86 -0.90
C VAL A 191 18.20 6.09 -1.76
N VAL A 192 17.75 4.96 -2.30
CA VAL A 192 18.44 4.17 -3.32
C VAL A 192 18.02 4.65 -4.70
N GLU A 193 16.72 4.84 -4.90
CA GLU A 193 16.13 5.22 -6.19
C GLU A 193 14.75 5.84 -5.97
N THR A 194 14.35 6.71 -6.90
CA THR A 194 12.97 7.20 -7.02
C THR A 194 12.47 6.88 -8.43
N ILE A 195 11.33 6.19 -8.53
CA ILE A 195 10.78 5.65 -9.78
C ILE A 195 9.46 6.37 -10.08
N PRO A 196 9.33 7.09 -11.20
CA PRO A 196 8.06 7.65 -11.64
C PRO A 196 7.03 6.55 -11.93
N ARG A 197 5.74 6.83 -11.70
CA ARG A 197 4.66 5.85 -11.91
C ARG A 197 4.71 5.14 -13.27
N GLN A 198 4.94 5.90 -14.34
CA GLN A 198 4.98 5.41 -15.73
C GLN A 198 6.20 4.52 -16.02
N GLU A 199 7.13 4.43 -15.09
CA GLU A 199 8.31 3.58 -15.18
C GLU A 199 8.24 2.38 -14.24
N LEU A 200 7.24 2.31 -13.34
CA LEU A 200 7.13 1.25 -12.35
C LEU A 200 6.82 -0.11 -12.98
N VAL A 201 6.03 -0.11 -14.06
CA VAL A 201 5.75 -1.29 -14.89
C VAL A 201 6.25 -0.95 -16.29
N SER A 202 7.40 -1.51 -16.65
CA SER A 202 8.18 -1.04 -17.80
C SER A 202 7.45 -1.19 -19.13
N ASP A 203 6.68 -2.26 -19.25
CA ASP A 203 5.88 -2.68 -20.40
C ASP A 203 4.45 -2.11 -20.41
N ASP A 204 3.98 -1.51 -19.30
CA ASP A 204 2.68 -0.83 -19.21
C ASP A 204 2.82 0.61 -18.71
N LYS A 205 2.93 1.54 -19.66
CA LYS A 205 2.96 2.99 -19.38
C LYS A 205 1.63 3.56 -18.93
N THR A 206 0.54 2.80 -19.08
CA THR A 206 -0.81 3.20 -18.67
C THR A 206 -1.13 2.79 -17.23
N TRP A 207 -0.22 2.05 -16.58
CA TRP A 207 -0.34 1.68 -15.18
C TRP A 207 -0.54 2.93 -14.30
N ALA A 208 -1.69 2.99 -13.65
CA ALA A 208 -2.17 4.19 -12.98
C ALA A 208 -2.82 3.88 -11.63
N MET A 209 -2.28 2.92 -10.88
CA MET A 209 -2.83 2.57 -9.57
C MET A 209 -2.44 3.63 -8.52
N ALA A 210 -3.43 4.21 -7.86
CA ALA A 210 -3.27 4.99 -6.64
C ALA A 210 -3.33 4.03 -5.44
N VAL A 211 -2.16 3.60 -5.01
CA VAL A 211 -1.97 2.71 -3.87
C VAL A 211 -2.54 3.32 -2.60
N GLN A 212 -3.16 2.48 -1.79
CA GLN A 212 -3.67 2.81 -0.46
C GLN A 212 -2.87 2.08 0.62
N ASP A 213 -2.51 0.81 0.39
CA ASP A 213 -1.68 0.04 1.32
C ASP A 213 -0.83 -1.02 0.57
N TRP A 214 0.36 -1.30 1.11
CA TRP A 214 1.39 -2.19 0.56
C TRP A 214 1.83 -3.22 1.58
N LYS A 215 2.28 -4.38 1.10
CA LYS A 215 2.90 -5.45 1.91
C LYS A 215 4.09 -6.03 1.17
N GLY A 216 5.23 -6.19 1.83
CA GLY A 216 6.38 -6.89 1.27
C GLY A 216 6.11 -8.38 1.16
N LEU A 217 6.61 -8.98 0.08
CA LEU A 217 6.62 -10.44 -0.15
C LEU A 217 8.06 -10.98 -0.18
N ASP A 218 9.02 -10.18 0.31
CA ASP A 218 10.47 -10.36 0.17
C ASP A 218 10.94 -10.45 -1.30
N ASN A 219 12.24 -10.65 -1.53
CA ASN A 219 12.84 -10.74 -2.87
C ASN A 219 12.47 -9.57 -3.80
N HIS A 220 12.40 -8.38 -3.24
CA HIS A 220 12.01 -7.13 -3.90
C HIS A 220 10.59 -7.09 -4.45
N GLN A 221 9.75 -8.04 -4.02
CA GLN A 221 8.36 -8.10 -4.41
C GLN A 221 7.47 -7.44 -3.37
N ILE A 222 6.44 -6.75 -3.85
CA ILE A 222 5.40 -6.20 -3.00
C ILE A 222 4.02 -6.62 -3.50
N LEU A 223 3.10 -6.83 -2.58
CA LEU A 223 1.67 -6.83 -2.84
C LEU A 223 1.15 -5.41 -2.64
N ALA A 224 0.47 -4.90 -3.66
CA ALA A 224 -0.05 -3.56 -3.71
C ALA A 224 -1.58 -3.57 -3.83
N GLY A 225 -2.27 -2.89 -2.92
CA GLY A 225 -3.71 -2.64 -3.00
C GLY A 225 -3.98 -1.18 -3.32
N GLY A 226 -4.82 -0.92 -4.31
CA GLY A 226 -5.18 0.46 -4.63
C GLY A 226 -6.33 0.62 -5.59
N ILE A 227 -6.51 1.86 -6.00
CA ILE A 227 -7.55 2.31 -6.92
C ILE A 227 -6.93 2.54 -8.29
N ASP A 228 -7.43 1.87 -9.30
CA ASP A 228 -7.07 2.17 -10.68
C ASP A 228 -7.56 3.58 -11.06
N LYS A 229 -6.63 4.49 -11.39
CA LYS A 229 -6.92 5.86 -11.83
C LYS A 229 -6.77 6.03 -13.34
N ASN A 230 -6.67 4.95 -14.11
CA ASN A 230 -6.69 5.04 -15.56
C ASN A 230 -8.04 5.68 -15.99
N ARG A 231 -7.95 6.79 -16.73
CA ARG A 231 -9.11 7.58 -17.17
C ARG A 231 -9.91 6.87 -18.24
N ASP A 232 -9.28 5.95 -18.97
CA ASP A 232 -9.89 5.19 -20.05
C ASP A 232 -10.48 3.86 -19.55
N ARG A 233 -10.41 3.58 -18.23
CA ARG A 233 -11.07 2.42 -17.63
C ARG A 233 -12.57 2.57 -17.82
N ASP A 234 -13.20 1.52 -18.36
CA ASP A 234 -14.66 1.40 -18.35
C ASP A 234 -15.21 1.58 -16.91
N PRO A 235 -16.11 2.56 -16.67
CA PRO A 235 -16.73 2.76 -15.37
C PRO A 235 -17.48 1.54 -14.81
N ALA A 236 -17.91 0.61 -15.67
CA ALA A 236 -18.54 -0.65 -15.27
C ALA A 236 -17.53 -1.63 -14.64
N ILE A 237 -16.24 -1.52 -14.98
CA ILE A 237 -15.17 -2.33 -14.42
C ILE A 237 -14.79 -1.78 -13.04
N SER A 238 -14.64 -2.68 -12.07
CA SER A 238 -14.23 -2.32 -10.71
C SER A 238 -12.90 -1.56 -10.71
N PRO A 239 -12.82 -0.44 -9.96
CA PRO A 239 -11.57 0.27 -9.76
C PRO A 239 -10.65 -0.42 -8.74
N ALA A 240 -11.14 -1.41 -7.99
CA ALA A 240 -10.35 -2.09 -6.96
C ALA A 240 -9.36 -3.06 -7.59
N VAL A 241 -8.06 -2.83 -7.37
CA VAL A 241 -6.98 -3.66 -7.92
C VAL A 241 -6.04 -4.09 -6.81
N VAL A 242 -5.61 -5.34 -6.88
CA VAL A 242 -4.37 -5.80 -6.25
C VAL A 242 -3.37 -6.23 -7.30
N ALA A 243 -2.10 -5.93 -7.07
CA ALA A 243 -1.01 -6.32 -7.96
C ALA A 243 0.21 -6.78 -7.16
N ILE A 244 0.93 -7.77 -7.67
CA ILE A 244 2.25 -8.15 -7.19
C ILE A 244 3.27 -7.53 -8.14
N LEU A 245 4.19 -6.74 -7.61
CA LEU A 245 5.19 -5.99 -8.37
C LEU A 245 6.60 -6.40 -7.92
N ASP A 246 7.50 -6.64 -8.86
CA ASP A 246 8.95 -6.66 -8.62
C ASP A 246 9.50 -5.25 -8.88
N ILE A 247 9.89 -4.56 -7.81
CA ILE A 247 10.18 -3.12 -7.87
C ILE A 247 11.47 -2.82 -8.67
N PRO A 248 12.62 -3.49 -8.42
CA PRO A 248 13.83 -3.26 -9.19
C PRO A 248 13.70 -3.69 -10.65
N LYS A 249 13.00 -4.80 -10.93
CA LYS A 249 12.77 -5.24 -12.33
C LYS A 249 11.71 -4.43 -13.05
N ARG A 250 10.93 -3.63 -12.31
CA ARG A 250 9.86 -2.78 -12.84
C ARG A 250 8.86 -3.62 -13.64
N THR A 251 8.40 -4.71 -13.02
CA THR A 251 7.54 -5.71 -13.66
C THR A 251 6.35 -6.02 -12.76
N MET A 252 5.16 -6.11 -13.36
CA MET A 252 3.99 -6.65 -12.70
C MET A 252 3.98 -8.17 -12.86
N ILE A 253 4.10 -8.90 -11.74
CA ILE A 253 4.13 -10.36 -11.73
C ILE A 253 2.73 -10.92 -11.91
N ALA A 254 1.79 -10.41 -11.12
CA ALA A 254 0.40 -10.83 -11.18
C ALA A 254 -0.55 -9.71 -10.77
N SER A 255 -1.80 -9.76 -11.19
CA SER A 255 -2.82 -8.81 -10.73
C SER A 255 -4.22 -9.42 -10.73
N ALA A 256 -5.10 -8.83 -9.91
CA ALA A 256 -6.52 -9.12 -9.91
C ALA A 256 -7.33 -7.85 -9.75
N ARG A 257 -8.52 -7.82 -10.35
CA ARG A 257 -9.56 -6.85 -10.02
C ARG A 257 -10.55 -7.47 -9.06
N LEU A 258 -10.86 -6.77 -7.98
CA LEU A 258 -11.86 -7.25 -7.03
C LEU A 258 -13.23 -6.70 -7.38
N PRO A 259 -14.28 -7.54 -7.46
CA PRO A 259 -15.64 -7.04 -7.58
C PRO A 259 -16.03 -6.25 -6.34
N ARG A 260 -17.07 -5.41 -6.47
CA ARG A 260 -17.70 -4.80 -5.30
C ARG A 260 -18.39 -5.90 -4.49
N PRO A 261 -18.29 -5.91 -3.15
CA PRO A 261 -19.07 -6.84 -2.33
C PRO A 261 -20.56 -6.61 -2.56
N GLU A 262 -21.31 -7.69 -2.72
CA GLU A 262 -22.75 -7.66 -3.02
C GLU A 262 -23.52 -6.79 -2.01
N GLY A 263 -24.41 -5.94 -2.51
CA GLY A 263 -25.22 -5.03 -1.69
C GLY A 263 -24.44 -3.91 -1.01
N THR A 264 -23.21 -3.60 -1.45
CA THR A 264 -22.40 -2.51 -0.90
C THR A 264 -21.81 -1.61 -1.98
N GLU A 265 -21.60 -0.34 -1.63
CA GLU A 265 -20.84 0.62 -2.44
C GLU A 265 -19.33 0.59 -2.12
N LEU A 266 -18.87 -0.43 -1.39
CA LEU A 266 -17.49 -0.50 -0.92
C LEU A 266 -16.54 -0.85 -2.06
N THR A 267 -15.41 -0.17 -2.08
CA THR A 267 -14.27 -0.50 -2.94
C THR A 267 -13.21 -1.16 -2.05
N LEU A 268 -12.99 -2.47 -2.20
CA LEU A 268 -12.22 -3.28 -1.23
C LEU A 268 -10.80 -2.77 -0.96
N THR A 269 -10.13 -2.25 -1.97
CA THR A 269 -8.74 -1.76 -1.90
C THR A 269 -8.63 -0.27 -1.62
N ARG A 270 -9.72 0.36 -1.13
CA ARG A 270 -9.75 1.81 -0.89
C ARG A 270 -8.90 2.25 0.30
N GLU A 271 -8.74 1.40 1.30
CA GLU A 271 -7.98 1.73 2.51
C GLU A 271 -7.03 0.56 2.85
N GLY A 272 -7.23 -0.13 3.97
CA GLY A 272 -6.30 -1.14 4.48
C GLY A 272 -6.30 -2.46 3.69
N LEU A 273 -5.10 -2.97 3.43
CA LEU A 273 -4.83 -4.29 2.86
C LEU A 273 -3.83 -5.04 3.74
N ALA A 274 -4.05 -6.32 3.99
CA ALA A 274 -3.05 -7.18 4.61
C ALA A 274 -2.98 -8.56 3.95
N ILE A 275 -1.85 -9.22 4.15
CA ILE A 275 -1.60 -10.60 3.73
C ILE A 275 -1.20 -11.43 4.95
N ARG A 276 -1.65 -12.67 5.02
CA ARG A 276 -1.18 -13.67 5.98
C ARG A 276 -1.31 -15.06 5.38
N GLY A 277 -0.18 -15.68 5.05
CA GLY A 277 -0.18 -16.96 4.35
C GLY A 277 -0.85 -16.82 2.97
N ASP A 278 -1.78 -17.71 2.67
CA ASP A 278 -2.58 -17.75 1.46
C ASP A 278 -3.85 -16.87 1.52
N GLN A 279 -3.96 -15.98 2.52
CA GLN A 279 -5.11 -15.11 2.71
C GLN A 279 -4.76 -13.64 2.50
N LEU A 280 -5.64 -12.92 1.79
CA LEU A 280 -5.71 -11.47 1.73
C LEU A 280 -6.88 -10.95 2.58
N PHE A 281 -6.64 -9.80 3.22
CA PHE A 281 -7.59 -9.12 4.09
C PHE A 281 -7.77 -7.69 3.62
N PHE A 282 -9.02 -7.24 3.53
CA PHE A 282 -9.37 -5.89 3.11
C PHE A 282 -10.22 -5.21 4.18
N LEU A 283 -9.86 -3.99 4.56
CA LEU A 283 -10.63 -3.13 5.45
C LEU A 283 -10.96 -1.83 4.71
N PRO A 284 -11.98 -1.81 3.84
CA PRO A 284 -12.26 -0.68 2.95
C PRO A 284 -12.97 0.51 3.60
N GLY A 285 -13.35 0.40 4.87
CA GLY A 285 -14.18 1.38 5.57
C GLY A 285 -13.54 1.91 6.84
N ASP A 286 -14.08 3.01 7.32
CA ASP A 286 -13.66 3.70 8.53
C ASP A 286 -14.07 2.94 9.80
N LEU A 287 -13.17 2.84 10.78
CA LEU A 287 -13.50 2.28 12.09
C LEU A 287 -14.41 3.24 12.87
N GLY A 288 -15.28 2.68 13.71
CA GLY A 288 -16.36 3.42 14.39
C GLY A 288 -17.61 3.63 13.53
N GLN A 289 -17.67 2.99 12.36
CA GLN A 289 -18.81 3.02 11.43
C GLN A 289 -19.17 1.61 10.93
N HIS A 290 -19.28 0.63 11.84
CA HIS A 290 -19.60 -0.77 11.47
C HIS A 290 -18.64 -1.35 10.43
N ALA A 291 -17.35 -1.11 10.63
CA ALA A 291 -16.31 -1.54 9.72
C ALA A 291 -16.29 -3.06 9.60
N ARG A 292 -15.88 -3.55 8.42
CA ARG A 292 -15.84 -4.97 8.09
C ARG A 292 -14.50 -5.32 7.47
N VAL A 293 -13.90 -6.41 7.93
CA VAL A 293 -12.73 -7.04 7.31
C VAL A 293 -13.23 -8.15 6.39
N PHE A 294 -12.90 -8.05 5.11
CA PHE A 294 -13.20 -9.07 4.11
C PHE A 294 -11.97 -9.94 3.89
N ARG A 295 -12.18 -11.26 3.79
CA ARG A 295 -11.12 -12.26 3.64
C ARG A 295 -11.28 -13.02 2.34
N TYR A 296 -10.16 -13.19 1.65
CA TYR A 296 -10.06 -13.92 0.40
C TYR A 296 -8.88 -14.88 0.44
N GLN A 297 -9.01 -16.07 -0.13
CA GLN A 297 -7.84 -16.88 -0.52
C GLN A 297 -7.27 -16.32 -1.80
N TRP A 298 -5.95 -16.34 -1.93
CA TRP A 298 -5.26 -15.94 -3.16
C TRP A 298 -4.36 -17.03 -3.69
N LYS A 299 -4.30 -17.15 -5.02
CA LYS A 299 -3.35 -18.02 -5.73
C LYS A 299 -2.87 -17.32 -7.00
N ILE A 300 -1.62 -17.56 -7.37
CA ILE A 300 -1.12 -17.20 -8.69
C ILE A 300 -1.35 -18.40 -9.59
N MET A 301 -2.05 -18.19 -10.70
CA MET A 301 -2.21 -19.22 -11.72
C MET A 301 -0.92 -19.29 -12.53
N ALA A 302 -0.26 -20.46 -12.51
CA ALA A 302 0.77 -20.76 -13.49
C ALA A 302 0.11 -20.81 -14.88
N GLU A 303 0.81 -20.26 -15.88
CA GLU A 303 0.45 -20.42 -17.30
C GLU A 303 0.46 -21.90 -17.72
#